data_AF-A0A522P101-F1
#
_entry.id   AF-A0A522P101-F1
#
_cell.length_a   1.000
_cell.length_b   1.000
_cell.length_c   1.000
_cell.angle_alpha   90.00
_cell.angle_beta   90.00
_cell.angle_gamma   90.00
#
_symmetry.space_group_name_H-M   'P 1'
#
loop_
_entity.id
_entity.type
_entity.pdbx_description
1 polymer ?
#
loop_
_entity_poly.entity_id
_entity_poly.type
_entity_poly.pdbx_seq_one_letter_code
_entity_poly.pdbx_strand_id
1 'polypeptide(L)'
;MRTQRNRTAAAVPHEARAGAHVDESVLRALEADSRLLVAFPWARSLSREDRAEFADQLAHHPVEMTNGAIEELLLSWHARADAARPRRRVGGERRRAA
;
A
#
# COMPACT_ATOMS: atom_id res chain seq x y z
N MET A 1 -38.00 -15.74 43.12
CA MET A 1 -36.62 -15.21 43.03
C MET A 1 -35.73 -16.25 42.35
N ARG A 2 -34.95 -15.81 41.35
CA ARG A 2 -33.64 -16.29 40.82
C ARG A 2 -33.19 -17.70 41.28
N THR A 3 -32.68 -18.60 40.43
CA THR A 3 -31.68 -18.35 39.38
C THR A 3 -31.52 -19.58 38.48
N GLN A 4 -31.55 -19.33 37.19
CA GLN A 4 -31.18 -20.21 36.08
C GLN A 4 -29.67 -20.54 36.18
N ARG A 5 -29.29 -21.81 36.32
CA ARG A 5 -27.88 -22.26 36.21
C ARG A 5 -27.65 -22.83 34.82
N ASN A 6 -27.50 -21.92 33.87
CA ASN A 6 -26.95 -22.23 32.55
C ASN A 6 -25.42 -22.24 32.70
N ARG A 7 -24.79 -23.41 32.70
CA ARG A 7 -23.32 -23.53 32.68
C ARG A 7 -22.88 -24.68 31.79
N THR A 8 -23.35 -24.67 30.55
CA THR A 8 -22.65 -25.34 29.46
C THR A 8 -21.48 -24.44 29.09
N ALA A 9 -20.38 -24.57 29.83
CA ALA A 9 -19.10 -24.03 29.42
C ALA A 9 -18.69 -24.83 28.18
N ALA A 10 -19.09 -24.34 27.01
CA ALA A 10 -18.52 -24.77 25.74
C ALA A 10 -17.02 -24.53 25.86
N ALA A 11 -16.27 -25.63 25.98
CA ALA A 11 -14.84 -25.65 25.80
C ALA A 11 -14.57 -25.16 24.38
N VAL A 12 -14.35 -23.86 24.24
CA VAL A 12 -13.77 -23.30 23.02
C VAL A 12 -12.37 -23.88 22.95
N PRO A 13 -12.03 -24.70 21.94
CA PRO A 13 -10.66 -25.17 21.80
C PRO A 13 -9.79 -23.92 21.64
N HIS A 14 -8.88 -23.74 22.60
CA HIS A 14 -7.81 -22.76 22.56
C HIS A 14 -6.76 -23.19 21.53
N GLU A 15 -7.20 -23.43 20.29
CA GLU A 15 -6.32 -23.77 19.20
C GLU A 15 -5.71 -22.48 18.67
N ALA A 16 -4.42 -22.34 18.98
CA ALA A 16 -3.47 -21.59 18.20
C ALA A 16 -3.88 -20.14 17.88
N ARG A 17 -3.77 -19.27 18.90
CA ARG A 17 -3.01 -18.03 18.67
C ARG A 17 -1.58 -18.46 18.34
N ALA A 18 -1.37 -18.95 17.12
CA ALA A 18 -0.08 -18.82 16.49
C ALA A 18 0.15 -17.32 16.48
N GLY A 19 0.98 -16.84 17.41
CA GLY A 19 1.59 -15.53 17.26
C GLY A 19 2.29 -15.61 15.93
N ALA A 20 1.65 -15.11 14.88
CA ALA A 20 2.27 -14.94 13.59
C ALA A 20 3.52 -14.14 13.92
N HIS A 21 4.66 -14.80 13.88
CA HIS A 21 5.94 -14.13 14.00
C HIS A 21 6.00 -13.29 12.74
N VAL A 22 5.50 -12.07 12.85
CA VAL A 22 5.56 -11.11 11.76
C VAL A 22 7.03 -10.76 11.70
N ASP A 23 7.66 -11.29 10.66
CA ASP A 23 9.07 -11.07 10.40
C ASP A 23 9.35 -9.56 10.42
N GLU A 24 10.39 -9.16 11.15
CA GLU A 24 10.73 -7.73 11.31
C GLU A 24 10.96 -7.08 9.95
N SER A 25 11.44 -7.83 8.96
CA SER A 25 11.64 -7.36 7.59
C SER A 25 10.32 -7.01 6.91
N VAL A 26 9.23 -7.75 7.19
CA VAL A 26 7.89 -7.47 6.67
C VAL A 26 7.34 -6.17 7.29
N LEU A 27 7.55 -5.98 8.60
CA LEU A 27 7.18 -4.74 9.29
C LEU A 27 7.93 -3.53 8.73
N ARG A 28 9.25 -3.65 8.53
CA ARG A 28 10.05 -2.57 7.91
C ARG A 28 9.63 -2.26 6.48
N ALA A 29 9.33 -3.29 5.68
CA ALA A 29 8.84 -3.09 4.32
C ALA A 29 7.47 -2.37 4.28
N LEU A 30 6.56 -2.70 5.20
CA LEU A 30 5.28 -2.03 5.34
C LEU A 30 5.42 -0.58 5.82
N GLU A 31 6.36 -0.32 6.73
CA GLU A 31 6.67 1.03 7.21
C GLU A 31 7.28 1.89 6.09
N ALA A 32 8.17 1.31 5.28
CA ALA A 32 8.75 1.98 4.11
C ALA A 32 7.69 2.32 3.05
N ASP A 33 6.81 1.37 2.71
CA ASP A 33 5.68 1.60 1.78
C ASP A 33 4.74 2.69 2.34
N SER A 34 4.42 2.65 3.64
CA SER A 34 3.58 3.67 4.28
C SER A 34 4.21 5.06 4.22
N ARG A 35 5.51 5.19 4.57
CA ARG A 35 6.24 6.48 4.48
C ARG A 35 6.29 7.00 3.04
N LEU A 36 6.53 6.12 2.08
CA LEU A 36 6.54 6.46 0.66
C LEU A 36 5.17 6.98 0.21
N LEU A 37 4.08 6.33 0.61
CA LEU A 37 2.72 6.75 0.26
C LEU A 37 2.28 8.05 0.95
N VAL A 38 2.85 8.36 2.12
CA VAL A 38 2.66 9.65 2.79
C VAL A 38 3.40 10.77 2.04
N ALA A 39 4.65 10.55 1.65
CA ALA A 39 5.45 11.54 0.91
C ALA A 39 4.97 11.72 -0.53
N PHE A 40 4.54 10.64 -1.19
CA PHE A 40 4.15 10.60 -2.60
C PHE A 40 2.79 9.92 -2.79
N PRO A 41 1.67 10.63 -2.52
CA PRO A 41 0.32 10.04 -2.60
C PRO A 41 -0.05 9.50 -3.99
N TRP A 42 0.57 10.03 -5.05
CA TRP A 42 0.38 9.58 -6.43
C TRP A 42 0.93 8.15 -6.67
N ALA A 43 1.90 7.69 -5.86
CA ALA A 43 2.48 6.36 -5.96
C ALA A 43 1.47 5.25 -5.63
N ARG A 44 0.30 5.57 -5.07
CA ARG A 44 -0.82 4.63 -4.92
C ARG A 44 -1.33 4.05 -6.24
N SER A 45 -1.07 4.74 -7.35
CA SER A 45 -1.42 4.26 -8.69
C SER A 45 -0.41 3.25 -9.25
N LEU A 46 0.77 3.14 -8.64
CA LEU A 46 1.80 2.18 -9.01
C LEU A 46 1.52 0.80 -8.42
N SER A 47 2.05 -0.24 -9.06
CA SER A 47 2.00 -1.61 -8.53
C SER A 47 2.86 -1.75 -7.27
N ARG A 48 2.67 -2.82 -6.50
CA ARG A 48 3.48 -3.06 -5.28
C ARG A 48 4.97 -3.25 -5.62
N GLU A 49 5.27 -3.92 -6.73
CA GLU A 49 6.63 -4.08 -7.24
C GLU A 49 7.25 -2.73 -7.64
N ASP A 50 6.53 -1.91 -8.40
CA ASP A 50 6.96 -0.56 -8.78
C ASP A 50 7.24 0.33 -7.56
N ARG A 51 6.38 0.26 -6.53
CA ARG A 51 6.61 1.01 -5.28
C ARG A 51 7.84 0.54 -4.53
N ALA A 52 8.11 -0.77 -4.53
CA ALA A 52 9.32 -1.31 -3.93
C ALA A 52 10.57 -0.86 -4.69
N GLU A 53 10.55 -0.89 -6.02
CA GLU A 53 11.65 -0.40 -6.87
C GLU A 53 11.87 1.12 -6.67
N PHE A 54 10.80 1.91 -6.61
CA PHE A 54 10.90 3.34 -6.34
C PHE A 54 11.46 3.63 -4.94
N ALA A 55 11.01 2.91 -3.91
CA ALA A 55 11.54 3.02 -2.55
C ALA A 55 13.03 2.65 -2.50
N ASP A 56 13.41 1.58 -3.21
CA ASP A 56 14.78 1.10 -3.31
C ASP A 56 15.69 2.14 -3.97
N GLN A 57 15.28 2.69 -5.12
CA GLN A 57 16.01 3.76 -5.80
C GLN A 57 16.13 5.00 -4.90
N LEU A 58 15.07 5.39 -4.18
CA LEU A 58 15.12 6.53 -3.27
C LEU A 58 16.01 6.28 -2.04
N ALA A 59 16.05 5.05 -1.53
CA ALA A 59 16.80 4.66 -0.33
C ALA A 59 18.29 4.41 -0.61
N HIS A 60 18.63 3.86 -1.78
CA HIS A 60 20.01 3.63 -2.22
C HIS A 60 20.67 4.89 -2.77
N HIS A 61 19.92 5.98 -2.95
CA HIS A 61 20.48 7.27 -3.37
C HIS A 61 20.61 8.29 -2.22
N PRO A 62 21.65 8.14 -1.39
CA PRO A 62 22.29 9.30 -0.80
C PRO A 62 23.82 9.21 -0.97
N VAL A 63 24.40 10.15 -1.73
CA VAL A 63 25.70 10.84 -1.52
C VAL A 63 26.16 11.58 -2.79
N GLU A 64 25.82 11.12 -4.01
CA GLU A 64 26.43 11.68 -5.25
C GLU A 64 25.46 12.33 -6.26
N MET A 65 24.14 12.29 -6.05
CA MET A 65 23.17 12.91 -6.96
C MET A 65 22.91 14.38 -6.63
N THR A 66 22.92 15.23 -7.67
CA THR A 66 22.47 16.62 -7.57
C THR A 66 20.95 16.66 -7.40
N ASN A 67 20.42 17.74 -6.80
CA ASN A 67 18.97 17.92 -6.63
C ASN A 67 18.19 17.71 -7.94
N GLY A 68 18.75 18.11 -9.08
CA GLY A 68 18.11 17.92 -10.39
C GLY A 68 17.91 16.45 -10.77
N ALA A 69 18.84 15.57 -10.41
CA ALA A 69 18.72 14.14 -10.73
C ALA A 69 17.66 13.45 -9.87
N ILE A 70 17.47 13.92 -8.63
CA ILE A 70 16.35 13.49 -7.76
C ILE A 70 15.02 13.97 -8.35
N GLU A 71 14.95 15.21 -8.84
CA GLU A 71 13.75 15.76 -9.49
C GLU A 71 13.40 14.98 -10.76
N GLU A 72 14.37 14.64 -11.60
CA GLU A 72 14.17 13.80 -12.78
C GLU A 72 13.65 12.40 -12.43
N LEU A 73 14.21 11.79 -11.38
CA LEU A 73 13.73 10.51 -10.86
C LEU A 73 12.26 10.61 -10.44
N LEU A 74 11.92 11.62 -9.63
CA LEU A 74 10.54 11.85 -9.17
C LEU A 74 9.59 12.11 -10.34
N LEU A 75 9.99 12.90 -11.34
CA LEU A 75 9.19 13.16 -12.54
C LEU A 75 8.93 11.89 -13.35
N SER A 76 9.95 11.04 -13.51
CA SER A 76 9.82 9.77 -14.25
C SER A 76 8.82 8.82 -13.60
N TRP A 77 8.88 8.68 -12.27
CA TRP A 77 7.97 7.83 -11.51
C TRP A 77 6.55 8.42 -11.42
N HIS A 78 6.43 9.73 -11.33
CA HIS A 78 5.14 10.41 -11.39
C HIS A 78 4.44 10.17 -12.74
N ALA A 79 5.17 10.26 -13.86
CA ALA A 79 4.61 9.97 -15.18
C ALA A 79 4.14 8.52 -15.32
N ARG A 80 4.89 7.54 -14.77
CA ARG A 80 4.44 6.14 -14.72
C ARG A 80 3.17 5.97 -13.88
N ALA A 81 3.08 6.64 -12.74
CA ALA A 81 1.91 6.58 -11.88
C ALA A 81 0.67 7.20 -12.57
N ASP A 82 0.84 8.28 -13.33
CA ASP A 82 -0.25 8.88 -14.12
C ASP A 82 -0.71 7.95 -15.25
N ALA A 83 0.22 7.29 -15.94
CA ALA A 83 -0.09 6.30 -16.97
C ALA A 83 -0.79 5.04 -16.41
N ALA A 84 -0.40 4.60 -15.20
CA ALA A 84 -1.01 3.48 -14.49
C ALA A 84 -2.36 3.83 -13.87
N ARG A 85 -2.66 5.14 -13.71
CA ARG A 85 -3.94 5.59 -13.18
C ARG A 85 -5.04 5.06 -14.09
N PRO A 86 -6.02 4.30 -13.56
CA PRO A 86 -7.12 3.83 -14.37
C PRO A 86 -7.79 5.05 -14.96
N ARG A 87 -7.73 5.18 -16.29
CA ARG A 87 -8.51 6.18 -17.02
C ARG A 87 -9.94 5.95 -16.57
N ARG A 88 -10.43 6.82 -15.70
CA ARG A 88 -11.82 6.87 -15.30
C ARG A 88 -12.54 7.02 -16.62
N ARG A 89 -13.10 5.93 -17.15
CA ARG A 89 -13.97 6.02 -18.31
C ARG A 89 -15.05 6.98 -17.83
N VAL A 90 -15.00 8.19 -18.35
CA VAL A 90 -16.09 9.15 -18.25
C VAL A 90 -17.21 8.49 -19.07
N GLY A 91 -17.92 7.55 -18.43
CA GLY A 91 -19.08 6.90 -19.01
C GLY A 91 -20.19 7.94 -19.00
N GLY A 92 -20.56 8.45 -20.17
CA GLY A 92 -21.53 9.52 -20.20
C GLY A 92 -22.04 10.00 -21.56
N GLU A 93 -21.71 9.41 -22.71
CA GLU A 93 -22.48 9.72 -23.91
C GLU A 93 -23.74 8.85 -23.96
N ARG A 94 -24.70 9.22 -23.12
CA ARG A 94 -26.08 8.77 -23.25
C ARG A 94 -26.67 9.43 -24.49
N ARG A 95 -26.99 8.59 -25.49
CA ARG A 95 -28.19 8.64 -26.34
C ARG A 95 -28.38 9.83 -27.31
N ARG A 96 -28.68 9.43 -28.55
CA ARG A 96 -29.53 10.07 -29.58
C ARG A 96 -28.96 11.25 -30.36
N ALA A 97 -28.58 10.95 -31.60
CA ALA A 97 -28.94 11.70 -32.81
C ALA A 97 -28.62 10.75 -33.99
N ALA A 98 -29.47 10.47 -34.97
CA ALA A 98 -30.87 10.75 -35.25
C ALA A 98 -31.35 9.61 -36.16
#